data_AF-A0A1Q3F0W0-F1
#
_entry.id   AF-A0A1Q3F0W0-F1
#
_cell.length_a   1.000
_cell.length_b   1.000
_cell.length_c   1.000
_cell.angle_alpha   90.00
_cell.angle_beta   90.00
_cell.angle_gamma   90.00
#
_symmetry.space_group_name_H-M   'P 1'
#
loop_
_entity.id
_entity.type
_entity.pdbx_description
1 polymer ?
#
loop_
_entity_poly.entity_id
_entity_poly.type
_entity_poly.pdbx_seq_one_letter_code
_entity_poly.pdbx_strand_id
1 'polypeptide(L)'
;MLHGGGFSALSWALFSVEISKIIHCQCLAIDIRGHGDTQTENEDDLSAETLAQDIGDILQTMYGESCPPVLLIGHSMGGAICVHVANMDVVPALIGAVVIDVVEGTALEALASMQSFLRSRPNTFKSIQHAVEWCVRSGQIRNIESARVSMPGQIVNIETGKLSTNELPLPEESTEEPTKFSNPNAIAEDAELPPPAAPTPVPVASAAAASNVKKYTWRIDLSKSEKYWEGWFQGLSQKFLDVRVPKLLLLAGIDNLDRALTVGQMQGKFQLQVLARCGHAVHEDRPHEVAEVIGTYLMRNKFAQPAGDGHFLKHMPAC
;
A
#
# COMPACT_ATOMS: atom_id res chain seq x y z
N MET A 1 7.58 -4.78 7.14
CA MET A 1 6.99 -4.06 5.99
C MET A 1 5.75 -3.35 6.47
N LEU A 2 5.65 -2.05 6.23
CA LEU A 2 4.64 -1.14 6.77
C LEU A 2 3.82 -0.55 5.61
N HIS A 3 2.51 -0.81 5.59
CA HIS A 3 1.62 -0.39 4.50
C HIS A 3 1.23 1.10 4.59
N GLY A 4 0.62 1.63 3.53
CA GLY A 4 0.06 2.99 3.50
C GLY A 4 -1.24 3.13 4.30
N GLY A 5 -1.68 4.36 4.55
CA GLY A 5 -2.93 4.62 5.28
C GLY A 5 -4.15 4.08 4.53
N GLY A 6 -5.01 3.33 5.23
CA GLY A 6 -6.18 2.67 4.64
C GLY A 6 -5.89 1.34 3.92
N PHE A 7 -4.61 0.93 3.84
CA PHE A 7 -4.20 -0.38 3.32
C PHE A 7 -4.03 -1.40 4.47
N SER A 8 -3.44 -2.56 4.20
CA SER A 8 -3.11 -3.59 5.19
C SER A 8 -1.80 -4.30 4.83
N ALA A 9 -1.34 -5.22 5.69
CA ALA A 9 -0.20 -6.08 5.45
C ALA A 9 -0.29 -6.84 4.12
N LEU A 10 -1.51 -7.13 3.65
CA LEU A 10 -1.77 -7.87 2.40
C LEU A 10 -1.33 -7.10 1.15
N SER A 11 -1.13 -5.78 1.22
CA SER A 11 -0.49 -5.02 0.12
C SER A 11 0.92 -5.51 -0.19
N TRP A 12 1.59 -6.19 0.74
CA TRP A 12 2.92 -6.76 0.54
C TRP A 12 2.90 -8.21 0.03
N ALA A 13 1.74 -8.80 -0.23
CA ALA A 13 1.61 -10.23 -0.52
C ALA A 13 2.44 -10.66 -1.76
N LEU A 14 2.21 -10.01 -2.91
CA LEU A 14 2.94 -10.35 -4.14
C LEU A 14 4.41 -9.96 -4.05
N PHE A 15 4.72 -8.81 -3.44
CA PHE A 15 6.11 -8.41 -3.19
C PHE A 15 6.86 -9.47 -2.36
N SER A 16 6.23 -10.04 -1.33
CA SER A 16 6.84 -11.06 -0.46
C SER A 16 7.17 -12.35 -1.21
N VAL A 17 6.30 -12.74 -2.16
CA VAL A 17 6.54 -13.87 -3.06
C VAL A 17 7.74 -13.58 -3.96
N GLU A 18 7.81 -12.39 -4.55
CA GLU A 18 8.88 -12.03 -5.48
C GLU A 18 10.24 -11.88 -4.78
N ILE A 19 10.31 -11.19 -3.64
CA ILE A 19 11.59 -10.97 -2.95
C ILE A 19 12.19 -12.27 -2.41
N SER A 20 11.36 -13.21 -1.96
CA SER A 20 11.81 -14.51 -1.44
C SER A 20 12.37 -15.43 -2.53
N LYS A 21 12.02 -15.21 -3.80
CA LYS A 21 12.65 -15.89 -4.95
C LYS A 21 14.02 -15.30 -5.29
N ILE A 22 14.26 -14.04 -4.92
CA ILE A 22 15.47 -13.30 -5.30
C ILE A 22 16.56 -13.46 -4.24
N ILE A 23 16.20 -13.37 -2.95
CA ILE A 23 17.15 -13.43 -1.82
C ILE A 23 16.63 -14.30 -0.68
N HIS A 24 17.56 -14.84 0.10
CA HIS A 24 17.27 -15.47 1.39
C HIS A 24 16.93 -14.38 2.42
N CYS A 25 15.64 -14.23 2.71
CA CYS A 25 15.13 -13.30 3.70
C CYS A 25 13.87 -13.85 4.41
N GLN A 26 13.50 -13.20 5.51
CA GLN A 26 12.22 -13.40 6.17
C GLN A 26 11.34 -12.17 5.95
N CYS A 27 10.09 -12.39 5.57
CA CYS A 27 9.12 -11.32 5.33
C CYS A 27 8.18 -11.19 6.54
N LEU A 28 8.19 -10.03 7.19
CA LEU A 28 7.22 -9.66 8.23
C LEU A 28 6.41 -8.45 7.75
N ALA A 29 5.19 -8.70 7.26
CA ALA A 29 4.22 -7.65 6.94
C ALA A 29 3.31 -7.44 8.16
N ILE A 30 3.11 -6.18 8.57
CA ILE A 30 2.41 -5.85 9.80
C ILE A 30 1.15 -5.05 9.44
N ASP A 31 0.01 -5.45 10.01
CA ASP A 31 -1.19 -4.62 10.04
C ASP A 31 -0.98 -3.54 11.11
N ILE A 32 -0.87 -2.29 10.68
CA ILE A 32 -0.68 -1.14 11.56
C ILE A 32 -1.96 -0.94 12.40
N ARG A 33 -1.85 -0.37 13.60
CA ARG A 33 -2.99 0.02 14.45
C ARG A 33 -4.15 0.59 13.63
N GLY A 34 -5.38 0.12 13.91
CA GLY A 34 -6.60 0.53 13.21
C GLY A 34 -6.75 -0.01 11.78
N HIS A 35 -5.82 -0.83 11.30
CA HIS A 35 -5.83 -1.43 9.97
C HIS A 35 -5.85 -2.96 10.04
N GLY A 36 -6.30 -3.58 8.94
CA GLY A 36 -6.40 -5.03 8.81
C GLY A 36 -7.07 -5.69 10.02
N ASP A 37 -6.48 -6.79 10.51
CA ASP A 37 -7.00 -7.54 11.66
C ASP A 37 -6.41 -7.08 13.01
N THR A 38 -5.53 -6.06 13.02
CA THR A 38 -4.97 -5.51 14.26
C THR A 38 -6.06 -4.86 15.11
N GLN A 39 -6.04 -5.19 16.41
CA GLN A 39 -6.92 -4.64 17.44
C GLN A 39 -6.08 -4.02 18.54
N THR A 40 -6.48 -2.84 19.01
CA THR A 40 -5.82 -2.14 20.11
C THR A 40 -6.85 -1.54 21.06
N GLU A 41 -6.47 -1.21 22.29
CA GLU A 41 -7.37 -0.57 23.25
C GLU A 41 -7.83 0.83 22.78
N ASN A 42 -6.97 1.55 22.04
CA ASN A 42 -7.23 2.86 21.48
C ASN A 42 -6.84 2.89 19.99
N GLU A 43 -7.78 2.53 19.10
CA GLU A 43 -7.54 2.56 17.65
C GLU A 43 -7.50 3.99 17.06
N ASP A 44 -7.88 5.02 17.84
CA ASP A 44 -7.98 6.40 17.35
C ASP A 44 -6.67 7.20 17.44
N ASP A 45 -5.68 6.73 18.21
CA ASP A 45 -4.36 7.36 18.29
C ASP A 45 -3.43 6.82 17.20
N LEU A 46 -3.42 7.53 16.09
CA LEU A 46 -2.57 7.24 14.93
C LEU A 46 -1.40 8.25 14.84
N SER A 47 -0.93 8.80 15.96
CA SER A 47 0.26 9.66 15.98
C SER A 47 1.51 8.92 15.51
N ALA A 48 2.48 9.64 14.95
CA ALA A 48 3.72 9.03 14.44
C ALA A 48 4.47 8.26 15.54
N GLU A 49 4.47 8.82 16.75
CA GLU A 49 5.12 8.28 17.94
C GLU A 49 4.47 6.97 18.37
N THR A 50 3.13 6.93 18.50
CA THR A 50 2.41 5.72 18.87
C THR A 50 2.58 4.63 17.82
N LEU A 51 2.43 4.96 16.54
CA LEU A 51 2.59 4.00 15.45
C LEU A 51 4.02 3.45 15.37
N ALA A 52 5.04 4.27 15.61
CA ALA A 52 6.42 3.82 15.64
C ALA A 52 6.73 2.94 16.87
N GLN A 53 6.19 3.31 18.04
CA GLN A 53 6.33 2.51 19.26
C GLN A 53 5.70 1.13 19.10
N ASP A 54 4.51 1.05 18.48
CA ASP A 54 3.85 -0.23 18.19
C ASP A 54 4.77 -1.20 17.42
N ILE A 55 5.56 -0.70 16.46
CA ILE A 55 6.51 -1.54 15.70
C ILE A 55 7.64 -2.05 16.59
N GLY A 56 8.17 -1.20 17.48
CA GLY A 56 9.16 -1.60 18.47
C GLY A 56 8.62 -2.69 19.40
N ASP A 57 7.41 -2.50 19.92
CA ASP A 57 6.75 -3.42 20.85
C ASP A 57 6.44 -4.76 20.19
N ILE A 58 6.01 -4.77 18.92
CA ILE A 58 5.79 -5.99 18.14
C ILE A 58 7.10 -6.79 18.02
N LEU A 59 8.20 -6.15 17.61
CA LEU A 59 9.48 -6.84 17.44
C LEU A 59 10.05 -7.34 18.77
N GLN A 60 9.93 -6.53 19.83
CA GLN A 60 10.31 -6.93 21.18
C GLN A 60 9.49 -8.13 21.67
N THR A 61 8.19 -8.16 21.39
CA THR A 61 7.31 -9.27 21.77
C THR A 61 7.62 -10.54 20.98
N MET A 62 7.89 -10.42 19.68
CA MET A 62 8.15 -11.56 18.81
C MET A 62 9.52 -12.20 19.05
N TYR A 63 10.56 -11.39 19.30
CA TYR A 63 11.94 -11.87 19.28
C TYR A 63 12.74 -11.58 20.56
N GLY A 64 12.31 -10.63 21.38
CA GLY A 64 13.04 -10.19 22.57
C GLY A 64 14.49 -9.84 22.26
N GLU A 65 15.42 -10.37 23.07
CA GLU A 65 16.86 -10.15 22.89
C GLU A 65 17.44 -10.84 21.64
N SER A 66 16.73 -11.79 21.05
CA SER A 66 17.16 -12.54 19.86
C SER A 66 16.60 -11.96 18.56
N CYS A 67 16.32 -10.65 18.55
CA CYS A 67 15.82 -9.95 17.36
C CYS A 67 16.83 -10.05 16.20
N PRO A 68 16.43 -10.63 15.04
CA PRO A 68 17.33 -10.74 13.90
C PRO A 68 17.59 -9.36 13.29
N PRO A 69 18.60 -9.22 12.42
CA PRO A 69 18.81 -7.97 11.67
C PRO A 69 17.53 -7.54 10.92
N VAL A 70 17.06 -6.33 11.17
CA VAL A 70 15.79 -5.82 10.63
C VAL A 70 16.05 -4.81 9.52
N LEU A 71 15.48 -5.05 8.34
CA LEU A 71 15.28 -4.02 7.32
C LEU A 71 13.84 -3.53 7.39
N LEU A 72 13.64 -2.23 7.60
CA LEU A 72 12.31 -1.64 7.50
C LEU A 72 12.02 -1.22 6.06
N ILE A 73 10.80 -1.50 5.61
CA ILE A 73 10.27 -1.08 4.31
C ILE A 73 8.90 -0.47 4.58
N GLY A 74 8.66 0.74 4.09
CA GLY A 74 7.40 1.44 4.29
C GLY A 74 6.90 2.17 3.05
N HIS A 75 5.59 2.14 2.82
CA HIS A 75 4.91 2.87 1.75
C HIS A 75 4.01 3.98 2.31
N SER A 76 4.00 5.17 1.70
CA SER A 76 3.09 6.27 2.09
C SER A 76 3.18 6.55 3.61
N MET A 77 2.07 6.53 4.35
CA MET A 77 2.06 6.57 5.83
C MET A 77 3.10 5.63 6.46
N GLY A 78 3.15 4.35 6.06
CA GLY A 78 4.13 3.38 6.57
C GLY A 78 5.59 3.74 6.25
N GLY A 79 5.83 4.49 5.16
CA GLY A 79 7.13 5.06 4.82
C GLY A 79 7.54 6.16 5.80
N ALA A 80 6.61 7.02 6.19
CA ALA A 80 6.84 8.00 7.25
C ALA A 80 7.13 7.32 8.59
N ILE A 81 6.31 6.34 8.99
CA ILE A 81 6.50 5.59 10.24
C ILE A 81 7.83 4.84 10.26
N CYS A 82 8.28 4.28 9.13
CA CYS A 82 9.62 3.67 9.00
C CYS A 82 10.74 4.64 9.43
N VAL A 83 10.63 5.92 9.06
CA VAL A 83 11.62 6.94 9.43
C VAL A 83 11.51 7.30 10.90
N HIS A 84 10.30 7.43 11.44
CA HIS A 84 10.09 7.70 12.87
C HIS A 84 10.62 6.56 13.75
N VAL A 85 10.34 5.30 13.41
CA VAL A 85 10.92 4.12 14.08
C VAL A 85 12.45 4.19 14.13
N ALA A 86 13.07 4.55 13.01
CA ALA A 86 14.52 4.65 12.90
C ALA A 86 15.12 5.84 13.66
N ASN A 87 14.35 6.89 13.92
CA ASN A 87 14.81 8.07 14.69
C ASN A 87 14.51 7.96 16.19
N MET A 88 13.50 7.17 16.56
CA MET A 88 13.18 6.89 17.96
C MET A 88 14.07 5.80 18.57
N ASP A 89 14.90 5.13 17.76
CA ASP A 89 15.80 4.05 18.17
C ASP A 89 15.08 2.90 18.90
N VAL A 90 13.79 2.67 18.61
CA VAL A 90 12.98 1.60 19.22
C VAL A 90 13.24 0.21 18.64
N VAL A 91 14.05 0.12 17.57
CA VAL A 91 14.49 -1.15 16.95
C VAL A 91 16.02 -1.18 16.90
N PRO A 92 16.70 -1.65 17.96
CA PRO A 92 18.17 -1.69 18.00
C PRO A 92 18.82 -2.55 16.91
N ALA A 93 18.09 -3.55 16.40
CA ALA A 93 18.55 -4.45 15.35
C ALA A 93 18.38 -3.89 13.92
N LEU A 94 18.00 -2.62 13.77
CA LEU A 94 17.79 -1.98 12.47
C LEU A 94 19.10 -1.91 11.67
N ILE A 95 19.11 -2.48 10.47
CA ILE A 95 20.26 -2.47 9.55
C ILE A 95 20.03 -1.65 8.28
N GLY A 96 18.80 -1.22 8.00
CA GLY A 96 18.50 -0.36 6.86
C GLY A 96 17.03 0.04 6.78
N ALA A 97 16.77 1.08 5.99
CA ALA A 97 15.43 1.62 5.77
C ALA A 97 15.13 1.82 4.29
N VAL A 98 13.95 1.41 3.85
CA VAL A 98 13.43 1.61 2.50
C VAL A 98 12.13 2.40 2.58
N VAL A 99 12.11 3.58 1.98
CA VAL A 99 10.91 4.43 1.91
C VAL A 99 10.38 4.44 0.49
N ILE A 100 9.09 4.18 0.33
CA ILE A 100 8.43 4.06 -0.96
C ILE A 100 7.38 5.15 -1.13
N ASP A 101 7.57 5.97 -2.15
CA ASP A 101 6.65 7.01 -2.63
C ASP A 101 6.23 8.02 -1.56
N VAL A 102 7.21 8.53 -0.80
CA VAL A 102 7.01 9.59 0.20
C VAL A 102 8.12 10.61 0.12
N VAL A 103 7.74 11.87 -0.05
CA VAL A 103 8.60 13.04 0.11
C VAL A 103 7.80 14.13 0.82
N GLU A 104 8.39 14.76 1.83
CA GLU A 104 7.74 15.74 2.71
C GLU A 104 6.98 16.83 1.94
N GLY A 105 7.66 17.54 1.05
CA GLY A 105 7.05 18.66 0.31
C GLY A 105 5.80 18.25 -0.46
N THR A 106 5.91 17.20 -1.28
CA THR A 106 4.76 16.68 -2.05
C THR A 106 3.68 16.05 -1.17
N ALA A 107 4.05 15.44 -0.04
CA ALA A 107 3.09 14.82 0.86
C ALA A 107 2.21 15.87 1.52
N LEU A 108 2.80 16.95 2.03
CA LEU A 108 2.07 18.07 2.65
C LEU A 108 1.15 18.78 1.66
N GLU A 109 1.59 18.98 0.42
CA GLU A 109 0.75 19.53 -0.65
C GLU A 109 -0.41 18.59 -1.01
N ALA A 110 -0.18 17.28 -1.01
CA ALA A 110 -1.19 16.29 -1.33
C ALA A 110 -2.26 16.12 -0.24
N LEU A 111 -2.01 16.49 1.03
CA LEU A 111 -2.96 16.32 2.14
C LEU A 111 -4.33 16.95 1.85
N ALA A 112 -4.35 18.14 1.26
CA ALA A 112 -5.59 18.83 0.91
C ALA A 112 -6.41 18.05 -0.15
N SER A 113 -5.73 17.44 -1.12
CA SER A 113 -6.37 16.61 -2.15
C SER A 113 -6.84 15.25 -1.61
N MET A 114 -6.16 14.73 -0.57
CA MET A 114 -6.46 13.43 0.03
C MET A 114 -7.87 13.40 0.62
N GLN A 115 -8.30 14.47 1.30
CA GLN A 115 -9.67 14.59 1.81
C GLN A 115 -10.73 14.48 0.69
N SER A 116 -10.49 15.17 -0.43
CA SER A 116 -11.39 15.10 -1.59
C SER A 116 -11.44 13.68 -2.17
N PHE A 117 -10.28 13.04 -2.32
CA PHE A 117 -10.18 11.65 -2.76
C PHE A 117 -10.93 10.70 -1.84
N LEU A 118 -10.70 10.77 -0.52
CA LEU A 118 -11.34 9.88 0.45
C LEU A 118 -12.87 10.02 0.46
N ARG A 119 -13.40 11.24 0.29
CA ARG A 119 -14.84 11.52 0.20
C ARG A 119 -15.46 11.05 -1.13
N SER A 120 -14.67 10.95 -2.19
CA SER A 120 -15.15 10.46 -3.49
C SER A 120 -15.32 8.93 -3.52
N ARG A 121 -14.74 8.21 -2.55
CA ARG A 121 -14.85 6.74 -2.49
C ARG A 121 -16.29 6.30 -2.18
N PRO A 122 -16.74 5.15 -2.71
CA PRO A 122 -17.98 4.54 -2.27
C PRO A 122 -17.95 4.28 -0.77
N ASN A 123 -19.04 4.58 -0.07
CA ASN A 123 -19.16 4.30 1.36
C ASN A 123 -19.32 2.81 1.66
N THR A 124 -19.83 2.03 0.71
CA THR A 124 -20.15 0.61 0.90
C THR A 124 -19.98 -0.19 -0.38
N PHE A 125 -19.73 -1.50 -0.24
CA PHE A 125 -19.65 -2.46 -1.33
C PHE A 125 -20.67 -3.60 -1.15
N LYS A 126 -21.15 -4.15 -2.27
CA LYS A 126 -22.13 -5.25 -2.30
C LYS A 126 -21.47 -6.61 -2.06
N SER A 127 -20.28 -6.81 -2.62
CA SER A 127 -19.50 -8.04 -2.54
C SER A 127 -18.00 -7.70 -2.44
N ILE A 128 -17.17 -8.68 -2.06
CA ILE A 128 -15.70 -8.55 -2.08
C ILE A 128 -15.25 -8.30 -3.53
N GLN A 129 -15.85 -9.00 -4.50
CA GLN A 129 -15.59 -8.85 -5.93
C GLN A 129 -15.89 -7.42 -6.41
N HIS A 130 -17.01 -6.84 -5.99
CA HIS A 130 -17.34 -5.45 -6.33
C HIS A 130 -16.32 -4.44 -5.75
N ALA A 131 -15.78 -4.70 -4.55
CA ALA A 131 -14.72 -3.88 -3.97
C ALA A 131 -13.40 -3.99 -4.75
N VAL A 132 -13.00 -5.21 -5.14
CA VAL A 132 -11.83 -5.47 -5.99
C VAL A 132 -11.99 -4.79 -7.36
N GLU A 133 -13.16 -4.93 -7.99
CA GLU A 133 -13.47 -4.30 -9.29
C GLU A 133 -13.35 -2.77 -9.20
N TRP A 134 -13.92 -2.16 -8.16
CA TRP A 134 -13.80 -0.73 -7.92
C TRP A 134 -12.35 -0.30 -7.69
N CYS A 135 -11.57 -1.08 -6.94
CA CYS A 135 -10.17 -0.79 -6.65
C CYS A 135 -9.33 -0.70 -7.94
N VAL A 136 -9.53 -1.64 -8.86
CA VAL A 136 -8.85 -1.66 -10.15
C VAL A 136 -9.35 -0.55 -11.08
N ARG A 137 -10.69 -0.39 -11.22
CA ARG A 137 -11.26 0.60 -12.14
C ARG A 137 -11.03 2.05 -11.72
N SER A 138 -10.95 2.31 -10.42
CA SER A 138 -10.61 3.65 -9.90
C SER A 138 -9.14 3.99 -10.08
N GLY A 139 -8.29 2.99 -10.40
CA GLY A 139 -6.85 3.17 -10.55
C GLY A 139 -6.08 3.22 -9.23
N GLN A 140 -6.72 2.88 -8.09
CA GLN A 140 -6.03 2.81 -6.80
C GLN A 140 -4.93 1.74 -6.80
N ILE A 141 -5.22 0.57 -7.38
CA ILE A 141 -4.26 -0.51 -7.64
C ILE A 141 -4.47 -0.97 -9.08
N ARG A 142 -3.41 -0.99 -9.89
CA ARG A 142 -3.47 -1.38 -11.31
C ARG A 142 -3.31 -2.88 -11.51
N ASN A 143 -2.61 -3.54 -10.60
CA ASN A 143 -2.40 -4.98 -10.64
C ASN A 143 -3.62 -5.73 -10.07
N ILE A 144 -4.35 -6.41 -10.95
CA ILE A 144 -5.54 -7.19 -10.60
C ILE A 144 -5.23 -8.31 -9.60
N GLU A 145 -4.08 -8.97 -9.74
CA GLU A 145 -3.69 -10.05 -8.83
C GLU A 145 -3.45 -9.51 -7.42
N SER A 146 -2.76 -8.37 -7.31
CA SER A 146 -2.53 -7.72 -6.01
C SER A 146 -3.85 -7.27 -5.40
N ALA A 147 -4.69 -6.59 -6.18
CA ALA A 147 -5.99 -6.10 -5.71
C ALA A 147 -6.90 -7.22 -5.19
N ARG A 148 -6.88 -8.41 -5.82
CA ARG A 148 -7.66 -9.58 -5.36
C ARG A 148 -7.23 -10.09 -3.99
N VAL A 149 -5.95 -9.91 -3.64
CA VAL A 149 -5.39 -10.37 -2.36
C VAL A 149 -5.46 -9.25 -1.30
N SER A 150 -5.15 -8.01 -1.67
CA SER A 150 -5.01 -6.90 -0.72
C SER A 150 -6.31 -6.19 -0.37
N MET A 151 -7.23 -6.02 -1.34
CA MET A 151 -8.48 -5.29 -1.13
C MET A 151 -9.38 -5.90 -0.04
N PRO A 152 -9.50 -7.23 0.11
CA PRO A 152 -10.25 -7.83 1.22
C PRO A 152 -9.76 -7.38 2.61
N GLY A 153 -8.48 -7.05 2.74
CA GLY A 153 -7.89 -6.54 3.98
C GLY A 153 -8.19 -5.07 4.28
N GLN A 154 -8.91 -4.38 3.39
CA GLN A 154 -9.26 -2.95 3.51
C GLN A 154 -10.75 -2.73 3.81
N ILE A 155 -11.55 -3.80 3.84
CA ILE A 155 -12.99 -3.75 4.05
C ILE A 155 -13.45 -4.73 5.13
N VAL A 156 -14.50 -4.35 5.85
CA VAL A 156 -15.16 -5.16 6.88
C VAL A 156 -16.60 -5.42 6.51
N ASN A 157 -17.12 -6.57 6.93
CA ASN A 157 -18.54 -6.86 6.84
C ASN A 157 -19.31 -6.01 7.85
N ILE A 158 -20.37 -5.35 7.39
CA ILE A 158 -21.16 -4.41 8.18
C ILE A 158 -21.89 -5.11 9.34
N GLU A 159 -22.34 -6.35 9.14
CA GLU A 159 -23.08 -7.12 10.14
C GLU A 159 -22.16 -7.74 11.19
N THR A 160 -21.02 -8.32 10.78
CA THR A 160 -20.13 -9.03 11.69
C THR A 160 -19.04 -8.14 12.29
N GLY A 161 -18.75 -7.00 11.67
CA GLY A 161 -17.63 -6.12 12.02
C GLY A 161 -16.25 -6.71 11.73
N LYS A 162 -16.16 -7.91 11.13
CA LYS A 162 -14.90 -8.60 10.85
C LYS A 162 -14.35 -8.25 9.47
N LEU A 163 -13.04 -8.35 9.32
CA LEU A 163 -12.36 -8.15 8.05
C LEU A 163 -12.84 -9.17 7.02
N SER A 164 -13.04 -8.75 5.77
CA SER A 164 -13.64 -9.62 4.75
C SER A 164 -12.77 -10.81 4.34
N THR A 165 -11.48 -10.79 4.68
CA THR A 165 -10.55 -11.93 4.61
C THR A 165 -11.08 -13.16 5.34
N ASN A 166 -11.83 -12.97 6.43
CA ASN A 166 -12.42 -14.05 7.24
C ASN A 166 -13.57 -14.78 6.53
N GLU A 167 -14.03 -14.27 5.38
CA GLU A 167 -15.08 -14.88 4.56
C GLU A 167 -14.53 -15.61 3.33
N LEU A 168 -13.20 -15.66 3.17
CA LEU A 168 -12.54 -16.31 2.05
C LEU A 168 -12.11 -17.76 2.38
N PRO A 169 -12.13 -18.70 1.42
CA PRO A 169 -12.65 -18.55 0.05
C PRO A 169 -14.18 -18.49 0.01
N LEU A 170 -14.73 -17.74 -0.96
CA LEU A 170 -16.18 -17.70 -1.17
C LEU A 170 -16.67 -19.00 -1.81
N PRO A 171 -17.91 -19.44 -1.51
CA PRO A 171 -18.52 -20.59 -2.18
C PRO A 171 -18.62 -20.38 -3.71
N GLU A 172 -18.50 -21.47 -4.48
CA GLU A 172 -18.45 -21.44 -5.95
C GLU A 172 -19.68 -20.82 -6.63
N GLU A 173 -20.84 -20.75 -5.95
CA GLU A 173 -22.10 -20.17 -6.48
C GLU A 173 -22.14 -18.63 -6.51
N SER A 174 -21.06 -17.93 -6.13
CA SER A 174 -21.04 -16.47 -5.95
C SER A 174 -20.64 -15.63 -7.18
N THR A 175 -20.72 -16.17 -8.39
CA THR A 175 -20.41 -15.43 -9.62
C THR A 175 -21.53 -14.44 -9.97
N GLU A 176 -21.43 -13.21 -9.47
CA GLU A 176 -22.29 -12.08 -9.85
C GLU A 176 -21.94 -11.56 -11.26
N GLU A 177 -22.94 -11.07 -12.00
CA GLU A 177 -22.75 -10.45 -13.31
C GLU A 177 -21.96 -9.12 -13.24
N PRO A 178 -21.16 -8.78 -14.26
CA PRO A 178 -20.35 -7.56 -14.25
C PRO A 178 -21.20 -6.30 -14.14
N THR A 179 -20.94 -5.48 -13.11
CA THR A 179 -21.71 -4.25 -12.88
C THR A 179 -21.19 -3.09 -13.73
N LYS A 180 -22.12 -2.34 -14.34
CA LYS A 180 -21.81 -1.10 -15.07
C LYS A 180 -21.52 0.02 -14.07
N PHE A 181 -20.27 0.46 -14.00
CA PHE A 181 -19.84 1.63 -13.22
C PHE A 181 -19.74 2.86 -14.13
N SER A 182 -20.34 3.99 -13.74
CA SER A 182 -20.13 5.28 -14.40
C SER A 182 -19.17 6.12 -13.56
N ASN A 183 -17.98 6.40 -14.08
CA ASN A 183 -17.04 7.32 -13.45
C ASN A 183 -17.45 8.78 -13.77
N PRO A 184 -17.70 9.66 -12.78
CA PRO A 184 -18.01 11.07 -13.02
C PRO A 184 -16.85 11.90 -13.61
N ASN A 185 -15.64 11.33 -13.67
CA ASN A 185 -14.44 11.96 -14.26
C ASN A 185 -13.89 11.18 -15.48
N ALA A 186 -14.63 10.23 -16.06
CA ALA A 186 -14.23 9.63 -17.33
C ALA A 186 -14.55 10.60 -18.48
N ILE A 187 -13.53 11.07 -19.18
CA ILE A 187 -13.70 11.75 -20.46
C ILE A 187 -14.19 10.69 -21.44
N ALA A 188 -15.41 10.84 -21.95
CA ALA A 188 -15.96 9.94 -22.95
C ALA A 188 -15.17 10.09 -24.26
N GLU A 189 -14.54 9.01 -24.72
CA GLU A 189 -14.08 8.93 -26.11
C GLU A 189 -15.31 8.77 -27.01
N ASP A 190 -15.41 9.63 -28.02
CA ASP A 190 -16.49 9.66 -29.00
C ASP A 190 -16.67 8.27 -29.67
N ALA A 191 -17.77 7.60 -29.36
CA ALA A 191 -18.22 6.42 -30.09
C ALA A 191 -19.32 6.82 -31.07
N GLU A 192 -19.07 6.62 -32.37
CA GLU A 192 -20.02 6.78 -33.47
C GLU A 192 -21.32 6.00 -33.21
N LEU A 193 -22.46 6.67 -33.40
CA LEU A 193 -23.80 6.10 -33.30
C LEU A 193 -24.13 5.25 -34.54
N PRO A 194 -24.52 3.97 -34.43
CA PRO A 194 -25.21 3.26 -35.50
C PRO A 194 -26.74 3.52 -35.47
N PRO A 195 -27.45 3.35 -36.61
CA PRO A 195 -28.82 3.80 -36.81
C PRO A 195 -29.88 2.89 -36.14
N PRO A 196 -31.14 3.36 -35.96
CA PRO A 196 -32.13 2.68 -35.14
C PRO A 196 -32.81 1.51 -35.86
N ALA A 197 -32.91 0.36 -35.20
CA ALA A 197 -33.76 -0.75 -35.60
C ALA A 197 -35.03 -0.84 -34.72
N ALA A 198 -36.13 -1.30 -35.35
CA ALA A 198 -37.51 -1.30 -34.87
C ALA A 198 -37.79 -2.22 -33.65
N PRO A 199 -38.92 -2.04 -32.91
CA PRO A 199 -39.14 -2.69 -31.63
C PRO A 199 -39.72 -4.11 -31.78
N THR A 200 -39.13 -5.07 -31.09
CA THR A 200 -39.74 -6.40 -30.82
C THR A 200 -40.14 -6.50 -29.35
N PRO A 201 -41.30 -7.11 -29.02
CA PRO A 201 -41.81 -7.14 -27.65
C PRO A 201 -41.03 -8.13 -26.77
N VAL A 202 -40.60 -7.67 -25.60
CA VAL A 202 -39.91 -8.45 -24.57
C VAL A 202 -40.96 -9.17 -23.69
N PRO A 203 -40.81 -10.46 -23.35
CA PRO A 203 -41.68 -11.11 -22.38
C PRO A 203 -41.43 -10.54 -20.97
N VAL A 204 -42.50 -10.30 -20.23
CA VAL A 204 -42.47 -9.87 -18.84
C VAL A 204 -42.01 -11.05 -17.97
N ALA A 205 -40.71 -11.12 -17.72
CA ALA A 205 -40.16 -11.95 -16.65
C ALA A 205 -40.13 -11.14 -15.35
N SER A 206 -40.78 -11.69 -14.32
CA SER A 206 -40.82 -11.17 -12.95
C SER A 206 -39.40 -10.93 -12.43
N ALA A 207 -39.04 -9.66 -12.26
CA ALA A 207 -37.86 -9.26 -11.52
C ALA A 207 -38.11 -9.54 -10.03
N ALA A 208 -37.56 -10.65 -9.53
CA ALA A 208 -37.27 -10.75 -8.12
C ALA A 208 -36.35 -9.58 -7.78
N ALA A 209 -36.78 -8.72 -6.86
CA ALA A 209 -36.04 -7.55 -6.44
C ALA A 209 -34.68 -8.00 -5.87
N ALA A 210 -33.62 -7.89 -6.65
CA ALA A 210 -32.26 -8.00 -6.15
C ALA A 210 -32.07 -6.86 -5.14
N SER A 211 -32.22 -7.18 -3.86
CA SER A 211 -31.96 -6.25 -2.77
C SER A 211 -30.56 -5.69 -2.95
N ASN A 212 -30.43 -4.38 -3.10
CA ASN A 212 -29.15 -3.64 -3.10
C ASN A 212 -28.52 -3.71 -1.69
N VAL A 213 -28.21 -4.90 -1.19
CA VAL A 213 -27.68 -5.12 0.15
C VAL A 213 -26.24 -4.59 0.16
N LYS A 214 -26.05 -3.53 0.93
CA LYS A 214 -24.72 -3.00 1.26
C LYS A 214 -24.12 -3.97 2.29
N LYS A 215 -23.11 -4.75 1.91
CA LYS A 215 -22.55 -5.82 2.76
C LYS A 215 -21.25 -5.40 3.45
N TYR A 216 -20.42 -4.62 2.77
CA TYR A 216 -19.10 -4.22 3.27
C TYR A 216 -18.92 -2.71 3.34
N THR A 217 -18.08 -2.26 4.26
CA THR A 217 -17.61 -0.87 4.41
C THR A 217 -16.09 -0.87 4.59
N TRP A 218 -15.45 0.29 4.48
CA TRP A 218 -14.02 0.44 4.75
C TRP A 218 -13.66 0.04 6.20
N ARG A 219 -12.54 -0.65 6.39
CA ARG A 219 -12.02 -1.02 7.73
C ARG A 219 -11.74 0.20 8.59
N ILE A 220 -11.22 1.27 7.98
CA ILE A 220 -10.86 2.51 8.66
C ILE A 220 -11.42 3.72 7.92
N ASP A 221 -11.99 4.65 8.68
CA ASP A 221 -12.30 5.99 8.20
C ASP A 221 -11.04 6.86 8.30
N LEU A 222 -10.18 6.75 7.28
CA LEU A 222 -8.89 7.44 7.26
C LEU A 222 -9.05 8.96 7.38
N SER A 223 -10.20 9.54 7.01
CA SER A 223 -10.42 10.99 7.12
C SER A 223 -10.33 11.49 8.57
N LYS A 224 -10.67 10.65 9.56
CA LYS A 224 -10.55 10.98 10.99
C LYS A 224 -9.12 11.08 11.48
N SER A 225 -8.17 10.50 10.73
CA SER A 225 -6.74 10.56 11.05
C SER A 225 -6.07 11.85 10.58
N GLU A 226 -6.79 12.77 9.92
CA GLU A 226 -6.27 14.03 9.37
C GLU A 226 -5.45 14.85 10.38
N LYS A 227 -5.88 14.87 11.64
CA LYS A 227 -5.18 15.53 12.75
C LYS A 227 -3.74 15.03 12.98
N TYR A 228 -3.38 13.84 12.48
CA TYR A 228 -2.05 13.24 12.61
C TYR A 228 -1.20 13.36 11.35
N TRP A 229 -1.79 13.70 10.19
CA TRP A 229 -1.08 13.68 8.92
C TRP A 229 0.11 14.64 8.88
N GLU A 230 -0.05 15.83 9.44
CA GLU A 230 1.07 16.78 9.56
C GLU A 230 2.21 16.18 10.38
N GLY A 231 1.91 15.54 11.53
CA GLY A 231 2.91 14.87 12.37
C GLY A 231 3.62 13.70 11.68
N TRP A 232 2.97 13.04 10.71
CA TRP A 232 3.62 11.98 9.93
C TRP A 232 4.70 12.55 9.01
N PHE A 233 4.43 13.65 8.31
CA PHE A 233 5.26 14.11 7.20
C PHE A 233 6.12 15.33 7.51
N GLN A 234 5.78 16.14 8.51
CA GLN A 234 6.53 17.37 8.84
C GLN A 234 7.96 17.03 9.32
N GLY A 235 8.95 17.64 8.67
CA GLY A 235 10.37 17.38 8.91
C GLY A 235 10.84 15.99 8.48
N LEU A 236 10.01 15.20 7.79
CA LEU A 236 10.30 13.83 7.43
C LEU A 236 11.55 13.71 6.55
N SER A 237 11.76 14.65 5.63
CA SER A 237 12.92 14.60 4.73
C SER A 237 14.23 14.75 5.50
N GLN A 238 14.29 15.67 6.48
CA GLN A 238 15.46 15.82 7.34
C GLN A 238 15.65 14.60 8.25
N LYS A 239 14.57 14.12 8.89
CA LYS A 239 14.59 12.89 9.71
C LYS A 239 15.09 11.69 8.93
N PHE A 240 14.69 11.53 7.66
CA PHE A 240 15.18 10.46 6.79
C PHE A 240 16.68 10.59 6.52
N LEU A 241 17.18 11.79 6.27
CA LEU A 241 18.62 12.02 6.07
C LEU A 241 19.46 11.74 7.33
N ASP A 242 18.89 11.95 8.51
CA ASP A 242 19.56 11.75 9.80
C ASP A 242 19.61 10.29 10.27
N VAL A 243 18.79 9.40 9.69
CA VAL A 243 18.84 7.96 9.95
C VAL A 243 20.22 7.40 9.62
N ARG A 244 20.84 6.72 10.59
CA ARG A 244 22.26 6.31 10.55
C ARG A 244 22.54 4.96 9.89
N VAL A 245 21.51 4.31 9.34
CA VAL A 245 21.65 3.08 8.56
C VAL A 245 21.64 3.38 7.05
N PRO A 246 22.08 2.45 6.19
CA PRO A 246 21.86 2.54 4.76
C PRO A 246 20.37 2.75 4.42
N LYS A 247 20.13 3.61 3.43
CA LYS A 247 18.79 4.05 3.02
C LYS A 247 18.56 3.88 1.53
N LEU A 248 17.35 3.48 1.18
CA LEU A 248 16.83 3.47 -0.19
C LEU A 248 15.52 4.27 -0.24
N LEU A 249 15.43 5.20 -1.19
CA LEU A 249 14.20 5.89 -1.55
C LEU A 249 13.74 5.39 -2.92
N LEU A 250 12.52 4.87 -3.00
CA LEU A 250 11.90 4.42 -4.24
C LEU A 250 10.71 5.31 -4.58
N LEU A 251 10.74 5.97 -5.73
CA LEU A 251 9.70 6.91 -6.16
C LEU A 251 9.00 6.43 -7.43
N ALA A 252 7.70 6.72 -7.55
CA ALA A 252 6.95 6.51 -8.80
C ALA A 252 7.28 7.57 -9.89
N GLY A 253 7.85 8.72 -9.49
CA GLY A 253 8.28 9.81 -10.37
C GLY A 253 9.39 10.67 -9.74
N ILE A 254 10.26 11.25 -10.58
CA ILE A 254 11.44 12.02 -10.11
C ILE A 254 11.08 13.44 -9.65
N ASP A 255 9.96 13.98 -10.14
CA ASP A 255 9.50 15.34 -9.88
C ASP A 255 9.09 15.59 -8.41
N ASN A 256 9.13 14.53 -7.59
CA ASN A 256 8.65 14.56 -6.22
C ASN A 256 9.73 14.89 -5.19
N LEU A 257 11.02 15.02 -5.58
CA LEU A 257 12.07 15.33 -4.62
C LEU A 257 12.02 16.79 -4.16
N ASP A 258 11.93 17.00 -2.86
CA ASP A 258 12.10 18.33 -2.27
C ASP A 258 13.58 18.76 -2.25
N ARG A 259 13.82 20.01 -1.84
CA ARG A 259 15.16 20.58 -1.77
C ARG A 259 16.09 19.79 -0.84
N ALA A 260 15.59 19.31 0.30
CA ALA A 260 16.41 18.62 1.30
C ALA A 260 16.88 17.26 0.77
N LEU A 261 15.96 16.47 0.21
CA LEU A 261 16.28 15.17 -0.40
C LEU A 261 17.11 15.33 -1.68
N THR A 262 16.90 16.38 -2.46
CA THR A 262 17.75 16.68 -3.63
C THR A 262 19.20 16.91 -3.20
N VAL A 263 19.43 17.76 -2.19
CA VAL A 263 20.78 18.01 -1.64
C VAL A 263 21.36 16.73 -1.02
N GLY A 264 20.56 16.00 -0.25
CA GLY A 264 20.99 14.74 0.37
C GLY A 264 21.39 13.68 -0.66
N GLN A 265 20.66 13.59 -1.76
CA GLN A 265 20.95 12.68 -2.87
C GLN A 265 22.25 13.06 -3.58
N MET A 266 22.46 14.35 -3.86
CA MET A 266 23.72 14.86 -4.44
C MET A 266 24.93 14.61 -3.52
N GLN A 267 24.71 14.55 -2.20
CA GLN A 267 25.72 14.19 -1.21
C GLN A 267 25.92 12.67 -1.04
N GLY A 268 25.16 11.83 -1.76
CA GLY A 268 25.24 10.38 -1.65
C GLY A 268 24.73 9.81 -0.33
N LYS A 269 23.86 10.51 0.39
CA LYS A 269 23.36 10.08 1.72
C LYS A 269 22.39 8.89 1.69
N PHE A 270 21.80 8.62 0.53
CA PHE A 270 20.91 7.49 0.30
C PHE A 270 20.98 7.04 -1.16
N GLN A 271 20.44 5.86 -1.46
CA GLN A 271 20.22 5.43 -2.84
C GLN A 271 18.82 5.85 -3.29
N LEU A 272 18.72 6.39 -4.49
CA LEU A 272 17.44 6.71 -5.14
C LEU A 272 17.20 5.73 -6.29
N GLN A 273 15.98 5.19 -6.37
CA GLN A 273 15.49 4.49 -7.55
C GLN A 273 14.14 5.06 -7.97
N VAL A 274 13.94 5.23 -9.27
CA VAL A 274 12.65 5.65 -9.84
C VAL A 274 12.06 4.49 -10.63
N LEU A 275 10.80 4.16 -10.34
CA LEU A 275 9.99 3.21 -11.10
C LEU A 275 8.83 3.95 -11.75
N ALA A 276 9.08 4.46 -12.95
CA ALA A 276 8.08 5.23 -13.70
C ALA A 276 6.86 4.38 -14.07
N ARG A 277 5.74 5.08 -14.35
CA ARG A 277 4.47 4.53 -14.84
C ARG A 277 3.70 3.65 -13.84
N CYS A 278 3.92 3.85 -12.55
CA CYS A 278 3.16 3.19 -11.49
C CYS A 278 2.07 4.13 -10.96
N GLY A 279 1.02 3.55 -10.36
CA GLY A 279 0.09 4.28 -9.51
C GLY A 279 0.68 4.57 -8.13
N HIS A 280 -0.20 4.87 -7.17
CA HIS A 280 0.21 5.23 -5.80
C HIS A 280 0.92 4.08 -5.06
N ALA A 281 0.49 2.83 -5.27
CA ALA A 281 1.06 1.66 -4.61
C ALA A 281 2.00 0.90 -5.55
N VAL A 282 3.18 1.46 -5.81
CA VAL A 282 4.26 0.88 -6.64
C VAL A 282 4.56 -0.59 -6.33
N HIS A 283 4.54 -0.96 -5.04
CA HIS A 283 4.82 -2.32 -4.57
C HIS A 283 3.67 -3.32 -4.85
N GLU A 284 2.44 -2.84 -5.06
CA GLU A 284 1.31 -3.64 -5.54
C GLU A 284 1.26 -3.70 -7.06
N ASP A 285 1.55 -2.56 -7.72
CA ASP A 285 1.48 -2.43 -9.17
C ASP A 285 2.59 -3.19 -9.89
N ARG A 286 3.83 -3.12 -9.38
CA ARG A 286 5.03 -3.74 -9.98
C ARG A 286 5.86 -4.48 -8.92
N PRO A 287 5.29 -5.51 -8.26
CA PRO A 287 5.93 -6.20 -7.14
C PRO A 287 7.29 -6.80 -7.51
N HIS A 288 7.41 -7.36 -8.71
CA HIS A 288 8.65 -7.96 -9.21
C HIS A 288 9.79 -6.93 -9.30
N GLU A 289 9.55 -5.78 -9.93
CA GLU A 289 10.58 -4.75 -10.09
C GLU A 289 10.97 -4.10 -8.76
N VAL A 290 10.00 -3.88 -7.86
CA VAL A 290 10.29 -3.43 -6.50
C VAL A 290 11.16 -4.47 -5.78
N ALA A 291 10.88 -5.76 -5.95
CA ALA A 291 11.68 -6.85 -5.39
C ALA A 291 13.10 -6.92 -6.00
N GLU A 292 13.27 -6.71 -7.30
CA GLU A 292 14.59 -6.65 -7.94
C GLU A 292 15.44 -5.48 -7.40
N VAL A 293 14.84 -4.30 -7.27
CA VAL A 293 15.53 -3.10 -6.74
C VAL A 293 15.96 -3.34 -5.29
N ILE A 294 15.03 -3.78 -4.43
CA ILE A 294 15.30 -4.01 -3.01
C ILE A 294 16.27 -5.19 -2.83
N GLY A 295 16.12 -6.26 -3.61
CA GLY A 295 17.05 -7.39 -3.63
C GLY A 295 18.47 -6.98 -4.03
N THR A 296 18.61 -6.16 -5.09
CA THR A 296 19.92 -5.58 -5.50
C THR A 296 20.52 -4.78 -4.35
N TYR A 297 19.71 -3.91 -3.74
CA TYR A 297 20.13 -3.07 -2.63
C TYR A 297 20.62 -3.90 -1.43
N LEU A 298 19.88 -4.94 -1.04
CA LEU A 298 20.24 -5.82 0.07
C LEU A 298 21.52 -6.60 -0.20
N MET A 299 21.70 -7.15 -1.40
CA MET A 299 22.94 -7.83 -1.78
C MET A 299 24.13 -6.88 -1.84
N ARG A 300 23.95 -5.66 -2.37
CA ARG A 300 25.02 -4.64 -2.43
C ARG A 300 25.54 -4.27 -1.04
N ASN A 301 24.64 -4.15 -0.07
CA ASN A 301 24.99 -3.85 1.32
C ASN A 301 25.39 -5.10 2.13
N LYS A 302 25.46 -6.28 1.50
CA LYS A 302 25.78 -7.57 2.14
C LYS A 302 24.82 -7.95 3.27
N PHE A 303 23.56 -7.54 3.17
CA PHE A 303 22.51 -7.86 4.14
C PHE A 303 21.79 -9.18 3.83
N ALA A 304 21.82 -9.63 2.57
CA ALA A 304 21.21 -10.89 2.16
C ALA A 304 22.05 -11.61 1.09
N GLN A 305 21.82 -12.92 0.97
CA GLN A 305 22.39 -13.78 -0.08
C GLN A 305 21.32 -14.10 -1.13
N PRO A 306 21.69 -14.34 -2.40
CA PRO A 306 20.73 -14.77 -3.42
C PRO A 306 20.10 -16.13 -3.07
N ALA A 307 18.83 -16.34 -3.41
CA ALA A 307 18.08 -17.55 -3.05
C ALA A 307 18.26 -18.75 -4.01
N GLY A 308 18.95 -18.59 -5.15
CA GLY A 308 19.14 -19.66 -6.15
C GLY A 308 20.40 -19.53 -7.02
N ASP A 309 20.68 -20.56 -7.84
CA ASP A 309 21.93 -20.77 -8.60
C ASP A 309 22.12 -19.92 -9.87
N GLY A 310 21.25 -18.92 -10.12
CA GLY A 310 21.49 -17.92 -11.15
C GLY A 310 20.32 -17.68 -12.07
N HIS A 311 19.64 -16.55 -11.86
CA HIS A 311 19.08 -15.68 -12.89
C HIS A 311 18.79 -14.30 -12.25
N PHE A 312 19.73 -13.80 -11.45
CA PHE A 312 19.66 -12.41 -11.01
C PHE A 312 20.38 -11.53 -12.03
N LEU A 313 19.62 -10.85 -12.88
CA LEU A 313 20.14 -9.78 -13.72
C LEU A 313 20.46 -8.60 -12.80
N LYS A 314 21.72 -8.46 -12.40
CA LYS A 314 22.23 -7.24 -11.76
C LYS A 314 21.95 -6.07 -12.69
N HIS A 315 20.87 -5.35 -12.44
CA HIS A 315 20.65 -4.03 -13.02
C HIS A 315 21.63 -3.09 -12.32
N MET A 316 22.83 -2.98 -12.89
CA MET A 316 23.76 -1.93 -12.52
C MET A 316 23.06 -0.60 -12.82
N PRO A 317 22.97 0.35 -11.88
CA PRO A 317 22.42 1.66 -12.19
C PRO A 317 23.25 2.25 -13.34
N ALA A 318 22.60 2.60 -14.44
CA ALA A 318 23.25 3.32 -15.53
C ALA A 318 23.84 4.61 -14.95
N CYS A 319 25.15 4.80 -15.17
CA CYS A 319 25.88 6.01 -14.78
C CYS A 319 25.33 7.25 -15.49
#